data_AF-A0AAW2ASL0-F1
#
_entry.id   AF-A0AAW2ASL0-F1
#
_cell.length_a   1.000
_cell.length_b   1.000
_cell.length_c   1.000
_cell.angle_alpha   90.00
_cell.angle_beta   90.00
_cell.angle_gamma   90.00
#
_symmetry.space_group_name_H-M   'P 1'
#
loop_
_entity.id
_entity.type
_entity.pdbx_description
1 polymer ?
#
loop_
_entity_poly.entity_id
_entity_poly.type
_entity_poly.pdbx_seq_one_letter_code
_entity_poly.pdbx_strand_id
1 'polypeptide(L)' 'LTEGLKTLGLGDAIKTYPEIMKPLFIGGSKPLEAEDLLGLFRINFSRPGSNRRRVENQTIMFWRDWLIEVG' A
#
# COMPACT_ATOMS: atom_id res chain seq x y z
N LEU A 1 32.42 -7.07 2.08
CA LEU A 1 31.05 -6.96 1.52
C LEU A 1 31.07 -6.87 0.00
N THR A 2 31.80 -5.91 -0.58
CA THR A 2 31.83 -5.67 -2.04
C THR A 2 32.43 -6.81 -2.86
N GLU A 3 33.44 -7.53 -2.35
CA GLU A 3 33.98 -8.74 -3.01
C GLU A 3 32.97 -9.89 -3.02
N GLY A 4 32.25 -10.11 -1.91
CA GLY A 4 31.25 -11.18 -1.81
C GLY A 4 30.09 -11.00 -2.79
N LEU A 5 29.71 -9.75 -3.09
CA LEU A 5 28.69 -9.45 -4.11
C LEU A 5 29.23 -9.58 -5.53
N LYS A 6 30.55 -9.45 -5.77
CA LYS A 6 31.11 -9.71 -7.10
C LYS A 6 31.16 -11.20 -7.44
N THR A 7 31.14 -12.07 -6.44
CA THR A 7 31.06 -13.51 -6.63
C THR A 7 29.82 -13.86 -7.46
N LEU A 8 30.01 -14.68 -8.50
CA LEU A 8 28.95 -15.08 -9.46
C LEU A 8 28.31 -13.90 -10.23
N GLY A 9 28.93 -12.72 -10.26
CA GLY A 9 28.44 -11.56 -11.03
C GLY A 9 27.25 -10.84 -10.42
N LEU A 10 26.89 -11.13 -9.16
CA LEU A 10 25.70 -10.58 -8.52
C LEU A 10 25.73 -9.05 -8.45
N GLY A 11 26.87 -8.46 -8.13
CA GLY A 11 27.08 -7.02 -8.03
C GLY A 11 26.96 -6.31 -9.38
N ASP A 12 27.36 -6.97 -10.46
CA ASP A 12 27.21 -6.46 -11.81
C ASP A 12 25.73 -6.55 -12.25
N ALA A 13 25.05 -7.64 -11.91
CA ALA A 13 23.61 -7.78 -12.15
C ALA A 13 22.78 -6.75 -11.37
N ILE A 14 23.12 -6.43 -10.12
CA ILE A 14 22.48 -5.36 -9.32
C ILE A 14 22.61 -4.00 -10.00
N LYS A 15 23.79 -3.69 -10.55
CA LYS A 15 24.03 -2.42 -11.26
C LYS A 15 23.36 -2.37 -12.64
N THR A 16 23.32 -3.50 -13.34
CA THR A 16 22.81 -3.58 -14.72
C THR A 16 21.28 -3.64 -14.75
N TYR A 17 20.66 -4.29 -13.76
CA TYR A 17 19.21 -4.53 -13.70
C TYR A 17 18.61 -4.13 -12.34
N PRO A 18 18.77 -2.87 -11.90
CA PRO A 18 18.36 -2.46 -10.54
C PRO A 18 16.87 -2.70 -10.27
N GLU A 19 16.00 -2.54 -11.26
CA GLU A 19 14.56 -2.74 -11.10
C GLU A 19 14.16 -4.20 -10.93
N ILE A 20 14.91 -5.14 -11.51
CA ILE A 20 14.68 -6.59 -11.34
C ILE A 20 15.26 -7.06 -9.99
N MET A 21 16.40 -6.48 -9.60
CA MET A 21 17.13 -6.92 -8.41
C MET A 21 16.53 -6.35 -7.12
N LYS A 22 16.01 -5.12 -7.13
CA LYS A 22 15.40 -4.48 -5.95
C LYS A 22 14.34 -5.36 -5.26
N PRO A 23 13.31 -5.90 -5.95
CA PRO A 23 12.30 -6.75 -5.32
C PRO A 23 12.87 -8.00 -4.65
N LEU A 24 13.97 -8.56 -5.15
CA LEU A 24 14.61 -9.76 -4.62
C LEU A 24 15.33 -9.52 -3.28
N PHE A 25 15.83 -8.30 -3.07
CA PHE A 25 16.63 -7.95 -1.88
C PHE A 25 15.88 -7.11 -0.85
N ILE A 26 14.93 -6.28 -1.31
CA ILE A 26 14.22 -5.32 -0.45
C ILE A 26 12.80 -5.82 -0.12
N GLY A 27 12.37 -6.94 -0.71
CA GLY A 27 10.97 -7.31 -0.78
C GLY A 27 10.27 -6.40 -1.79
N GLY A 28 9.58 -6.99 -2.76
CA GLY A 28 8.75 -6.22 -3.69
C GLY A 28 7.73 -5.37 -2.94
N SER A 29 7.19 -4.33 -3.60
CA SER A 29 6.04 -3.63 -3.04
C SER A 29 4.91 -4.64 -2.83
N LYS A 30 4.47 -4.82 -1.58
CA LYS A 30 3.25 -5.58 -1.28
C LYS A 30 2.12 -4.97 -2.13
N PRO A 31 1.29 -5.79 -2.81
CA PRO A 31 0.06 -5.29 -3.40
C PRO A 31 -0.73 -4.50 -2.36
N LEU A 32 -1.24 -3.34 -2.75
CA LEU A 32 -2.02 -2.51 -1.84
C LEU A 32 -3.37 -3.20 -1.60
N GLU A 33 -3.62 -3.61 -0.35
CA GLU A 33 -4.88 -4.24 0.03
C GLU A 33 -5.91 -3.18 0.46
N ALA A 34 -7.20 -3.53 0.39
CA ALA A 34 -8.27 -2.64 0.84
C ALA A 34 -8.08 -2.26 2.32
N GLU A 35 -7.65 -3.20 3.16
CA GLU A 35 -7.34 -2.97 4.58
C GLU A 35 -6.23 -1.94 4.78
N ASP A 36 -5.22 -1.93 3.91
CA ASP A 36 -4.13 -0.96 3.97
C ASP A 36 -4.69 0.47 3.75
N LEU A 37 -5.56 0.64 2.75
CA LEU A 37 -6.24 1.91 2.50
C LEU A 37 -7.17 2.32 3.64
N LEU A 38 -7.94 1.38 4.19
CA LEU A 38 -8.84 1.65 5.32
C LEU A 38 -8.09 2.08 6.59
N GLY A 39 -6.88 1.57 6.80
CA GLY A 39 -6.01 1.94 7.92
C GLY A 39 -5.34 3.30 7.78
N LEU A 40 -5.18 3.81 6.55
CA LEU A 40 -4.48 5.08 6.28
C LEU A 40 -5.33 6.32 6.59
N PHE A 41 -6.66 6.23 6.49
CA PHE A 41 -7.54 7.38 6.62
C PHE A 41 -8.30 7.41 7.94
N ARG A 42 -8.31 8.59 8.58
CA ARG A 42 -9.17 8.89 9.72
C ARG A 42 -10.32 9.77 9.29
N ILE A 43 -11.54 9.26 9.44
CA ILE A 43 -12.74 10.01 9.06
C ILE A 43 -12.98 11.12 10.08
N ASN A 44 -13.05 12.36 9.60
CA ASN A 44 -13.43 13.50 10.40
C ASN A 44 -14.94 13.74 10.27
N PHE A 45 -15.69 13.20 11.22
CA PHE A 45 -17.13 13.29 11.21
C PHE A 45 -17.66 14.55 11.89
N SER A 46 -18.84 14.97 11.45
CA SER A 46 -19.66 15.96 12.12
C SER A 46 -20.14 15.48 13.49
N ARG A 47 -20.66 16.43 14.29
CA ARG A 47 -21.18 16.16 15.63
C ARG A 47 -22.18 15.00 15.62
N PRO A 48 -22.11 14.09 16.60
CA PRO A 48 -23.09 13.03 16.77
C PRO A 48 -24.53 13.57 16.79
N GLY A 49 -25.46 12.83 16.19
CA GLY A 49 -26.89 13.21 16.13
C GLY A 49 -27.25 14.26 15.08
N SER A 50 -26.27 14.87 14.39
CA SER A 50 -26.56 15.80 13.29
C SER A 50 -27.06 15.06 12.04
N ASN A 51 -27.94 15.70 11.27
CA ASN A 51 -28.35 15.19 9.94
C ASN A 51 -27.15 14.97 9.02
N ARG A 52 -26.11 15.81 9.15
CA ARG A 52 -24.86 15.68 8.41
C ARG A 52 -24.13 14.39 8.76
N ARG A 53 -24.06 14.03 10.05
CA ARG A 53 -23.43 12.77 10.51
C ARG A 53 -24.10 11.53 9.92
N ARG A 54 -25.43 11.55 9.76
CA ARG A 54 -26.16 10.44 9.13
C ARG A 54 -25.72 10.22 7.67
N VAL A 55 -25.62 11.30 6.90
CA VAL A 55 -25.17 11.26 5.51
C VAL A 55 -23.71 10.79 5.42
N GLU A 56 -22.83 11.35 6.24
CA GLU A 56 -21.41 10.96 6.28
C GLU A 56 -21.23 9.47 6.58
N ASN A 57 -21.97 8.92 7.55
CA ASN A 57 -21.91 7.49 7.87
C ASN A 57 -22.28 6.62 6.64
N GLN A 58 -23.32 7.01 5.91
CA GLN A 58 -23.75 6.30 4.70
C GLN A 58 -22.72 6.42 3.58
N THR A 59 -22.15 7.60 3.37
CA THR A 59 -21.08 7.83 2.38
C THR A 59 -19.85 6.96 2.69
N ILE A 60 -19.44 6.89 3.95
CA ILE A 60 -18.31 6.05 4.36
C ILE A 60 -18.60 4.57 4.15
N MET A 61 -19.82 4.11 4.44
CA MET A 61 -20.21 2.73 4.20
C MET A 61 -20.03 2.38 2.72
N PHE A 62 -20.61 3.18 1.82
CA PHE A 62 -20.48 2.95 0.38
C PHE A 62 -19.03 3.01 -0.12
N TRP A 63 -18.21 3.91 0.41
CA TRP A 63 -16.79 3.97 0.06
C TRP A 63 -16.03 2.72 0.49
N ARG A 64 -16.33 2.18 1.68
CA ARG A 64 -15.72 0.94 2.18
C ARG A 64 -16.15 -0.27 1.34
N ASP A 65 -17.44 -0.36 1.03
CA ASP A 65 -17.97 -1.45 0.20
C ASP A 65 -17.34 -1.42 -1.20
N TRP A 66 -17.25 -0.23 -1.80
CA TRP A 66 -16.58 -0.05 -3.10
C TRP A 66 -15.10 -0.47 -3.05
N LEU A 67 -14.36 -0.11 -1.99
CA LEU A 67 -12.95 -0.49 -1.85
C LEU A 67 -12.74 -2.01 -1.80
N ILE A 68 -13.67 -2.74 -1.18
CA ILE A 68 -13.63 -4.21 -1.12
C ILE A 68 -13.99 -4.83 -2.47
N GLU A 69 -14.87 -4.19 -3.24
CA GLU A 69 -15.27 -4.68 -4.57
C GLU A 69 -14.16 -4.50 -5.63
N VAL A 70 -13.40 -3.41 -5.56
CA VAL A 70 -12.36 -3.09 -6.56
C VAL A 70 -10.97 -3.58 -6.22
N GLY A 71 -10.72 -3.94 -4.95
CA GLY A 71 -9.44 -4.47 -4.46
C GLY A 71 -9.32 -5.97 -4.71
#